data_AF-A0A7W1AZE4-F1
#
_entry.id   AF-A0A7W1AZE4-F1
#
_cell.length_a   1.000
_cell.length_b   1.000
_cell.length_c   1.000
_cell.angle_alpha   90.00
_cell.angle_beta   90.00
_cell.angle_gamma   90.00
#
_symmetry.space_group_name_H-M   'P 1'
#
loop_
_entity.id
_entity.type
_entity.pdbx_description
1 polymer ?
#
loop_
_entity_poly.entity_id
_entity_poly.type
_entity_poly.pdbx_seq_one_letter_code
_entity_poly.pdbx_strand_id
1 'polypeptide(L)'
;MAMFKSGNLKAGDRLPTEQQMGIAFGISRPPLCEALKALTLMGVLESRQGGRYTVTDLSPSRLVAQFNVMLSVGDYDVHEHFEARAVVDLELVRLCTERASPE
;
A
#
# COMPACT_ATOMS: atom_id res chain seq x y z
N MET A 1 -18.94 11.06 16.06
CA MET A 1 -19.74 10.76 14.85
C MET A 1 -19.85 11.93 13.86
N ALA A 2 -19.87 13.20 14.30
CA ALA A 2 -19.98 14.35 13.39
C ALA A 2 -18.79 14.54 12.41
N MET A 3 -17.55 14.26 12.84
CA MET A 3 -16.35 14.45 11.98
C MET A 3 -16.42 13.66 10.66
N PHE A 4 -16.85 12.38 10.70
CA PHE A 4 -16.96 11.53 9.52
C PHE A 4 -17.98 12.01 8.48
N LYS A 5 -19.11 12.59 8.94
CA LYS A 5 -20.10 13.17 8.03
C LYS A 5 -19.69 14.54 7.52
N SER A 6 -18.89 15.28 8.29
CA SER A 6 -18.42 16.62 7.90
C SER A 6 -17.24 16.62 6.92
N GLY A 7 -16.60 15.46 6.66
CA GLY A 7 -15.45 15.34 5.76
C GLY A 7 -14.12 15.90 6.29
N ASN A 8 -14.11 16.52 7.47
CA ASN A 8 -12.93 17.15 8.05
C ASN A 8 -12.03 16.14 8.79
N LEU A 9 -11.49 15.17 8.05
CA LEU A 9 -10.52 14.21 8.55
C LEU A 9 -9.10 14.81 8.49
N LYS A 10 -8.33 14.61 9.56
CA LYS A 10 -6.92 15.01 9.65
C LYS A 10 -6.03 13.77 9.68
N ALA A 11 -4.77 13.95 9.29
CA ALA A 11 -3.75 12.92 9.45
C ALA A 11 -3.70 12.44 10.91
N GLY A 12 -3.66 11.12 11.09
CA GLY A 12 -3.69 10.46 12.41
C GLY A 12 -5.10 10.16 12.93
N ASP A 13 -6.17 10.67 12.31
CA ASP A 13 -7.53 10.35 12.73
C ASP A 13 -7.86 8.88 12.52
N ARG A 14 -8.48 8.26 13.54
CA ARG A 14 -8.92 6.86 13.49
C ARG A 14 -10.34 6.77 12.95
N LEU A 15 -10.56 5.87 12.00
CA LEU A 15 -11.89 5.55 11.52
C LEU A 15 -12.67 4.68 12.52
N PRO A 16 -14.02 4.80 12.56
CA PRO A 16 -14.89 3.86 13.25
C PRO A 16 -14.76 2.48 12.62
N THR A 17 -15.36 1.48 13.25
CA THR A 17 -15.40 0.13 12.67
C THR A 17 -16.24 0.11 11.39
N GLU A 18 -15.99 -0.85 10.51
CA GLU A 18 -16.79 -1.05 9.29
C GLU A 18 -18.29 -1.12 9.59
N GLN A 19 -18.68 -1.79 10.68
CA GLN A 19 -20.08 -1.86 11.10
C GLN A 19 -20.64 -0.47 11.44
N GLN A 20 -19.91 0.34 12.21
CA GLN A 20 -20.34 1.69 12.57
C GLN A 20 -20.44 2.60 11.34
N MET A 21 -19.49 2.48 10.41
CA MET A 21 -19.50 3.22 9.14
C MET A 21 -20.65 2.77 8.23
N GLY A 22 -20.93 1.47 8.13
CA GLY A 22 -22.06 0.96 7.35
C GLY A 22 -23.40 1.52 7.84
N ILE A 23 -23.59 1.58 9.16
CA ILE A 23 -24.77 2.22 9.77
C ILE A 23 -24.77 3.74 9.48
N ALA A 24 -23.64 4.42 9.65
CA ALA A 24 -23.55 5.88 9.50
C ALA A 24 -23.78 6.36 8.05
N PHE A 25 -23.32 5.59 7.08
CA PHE A 25 -23.43 5.89 5.64
C PHE A 25 -24.62 5.21 4.95
N GLY A 26 -25.29 4.25 5.61
CA GLY A 26 -26.38 3.48 4.99
C GLY A 26 -25.89 2.52 3.90
N ILE A 27 -24.65 2.04 4.00
CA ILE A 27 -23.99 1.21 2.98
C ILE A 27 -23.76 -0.19 3.56
N SER A 28 -23.96 -1.22 2.73
CA SER A 28 -23.68 -2.61 3.12
C SER A 28 -22.17 -2.87 3.25
N ARG A 29 -21.81 -3.92 3.99
CA ARG A 29 -20.40 -4.22 4.30
C ARG A 29 -19.52 -4.45 3.06
N PRO A 30 -19.95 -5.17 2.01
CA PRO A 30 -19.08 -5.44 0.85
C PRO A 30 -18.58 -4.17 0.13
N PRO A 31 -19.44 -3.25 -0.35
CA PRO A 31 -18.97 -2.02 -1.03
C PRO A 31 -18.19 -1.08 -0.09
N LEU A 32 -18.51 -1.07 1.21
CA LEU A 32 -17.72 -0.32 2.19
C LEU A 32 -16.28 -0.88 2.29
N CYS A 33 -16.13 -2.20 2.31
CA CYS A 33 -14.83 -2.85 2.37
C CYS A 33 -14.00 -2.54 1.11
N GLU A 34 -14.62 -2.56 -0.08
CA GLU A 34 -13.95 -2.19 -1.33
C GLU A 34 -13.52 -0.71 -1.35
N ALA A 35 -14.35 0.20 -0.86
CA ALA A 35 -13.97 1.60 -0.73
C ALA A 35 -12.76 1.79 0.21
N LEU A 36 -12.76 1.11 1.37
CA LEU A 36 -11.65 1.17 2.32
C LEU A 36 -10.35 0.57 1.76
N LYS A 37 -10.45 -0.53 1.02
CA LYS A 37 -9.30 -1.11 0.30
C LYS A 37 -8.74 -0.15 -0.75
N ALA A 38 -9.60 0.46 -1.56
CA ALA A 38 -9.19 1.44 -2.56
C ALA A 38 -8.50 2.66 -1.92
N LEU A 39 -9.05 3.19 -0.83
CA LEU A 39 -8.44 4.30 -0.08
C LEU A 39 -7.11 3.90 0.57
N THR A 40 -6.96 2.65 0.99
CA THR A 40 -5.69 2.12 1.50
C THR A 40 -4.65 2.03 0.38
N LEU A 41 -5.05 1.55 -0.80
CA LEU A 41 -4.19 1.45 -1.98
C LEU A 41 -3.71 2.83 -2.46
N MET A 42 -4.59 3.84 -2.43
CA MET A 42 -4.24 5.23 -2.75
C MET A 42 -3.38 5.90 -1.66
N GLY A 43 -3.07 5.20 -0.57
CA GLY A 43 -2.27 5.72 0.54
C GLY A 43 -2.97 6.75 1.41
N VAL A 44 -4.29 6.94 1.26
CA VAL A 44 -5.13 7.84 2.09
C VAL A 44 -5.36 7.25 3.47
N LEU A 45 -5.45 5.92 3.54
CA LEU A 45 -5.64 5.17 4.79
C LEU A 45 -4.50 4.19 5.01
N GLU A 46 -4.20 3.94 6.27
CA GLU A 46 -3.36 2.81 6.69
C GLU A 46 -4.23 1.83 7.48
N SER A 47 -4.18 0.56 7.08
CA SER A 47 -4.87 -0.53 7.78
C SER A 47 -3.96 -1.14 8.85
N ARG A 48 -4.47 -1.25 10.07
CA ARG A 48 -3.84 -2.00 11.16
C ARG A 48 -4.56 -3.32 11.40
N GLN A 49 -3.85 -4.29 11.97
CA GLN A 49 -4.43 -5.58 12.38
C GLN A 49 -5.75 -5.37 13.14
N GLY A 50 -6.77 -6.14 12.76
CA GLY A 50 -8.12 -6.03 13.33
C GLY A 50 -9.07 -5.07 12.60
N GLY A 51 -8.75 -4.64 11.36
CA GLY A 51 -9.67 -3.88 10.51
C GLY A 51 -9.89 -2.44 10.95
N ARG A 52 -8.90 -1.86 11.63
CA ARG A 52 -8.92 -0.44 12.02
C ARG A 52 -8.12 0.37 11.02
N TYR A 53 -8.74 1.43 10.52
CA TYR A 53 -8.13 2.33 9.55
C TYR A 53 -7.74 3.66 10.24
N THR A 54 -6.62 4.22 9.81
CA THR A 54 -6.15 5.54 10.25
C THR A 54 -5.84 6.40 9.03
N VAL A 55 -6.20 7.67 9.08
CA VAL A 55 -5.92 8.63 8.01
C VAL A 55 -4.42 8.94 8.00
N THR A 56 -3.81 8.85 6.83
CA THR A 56 -2.38 9.14 6.63
C THR A 56 -2.15 10.65 6.46
N ASP A 57 -0.91 11.04 6.20
CA ASP A 57 -0.63 12.39 5.70
C ASP A 57 -1.20 12.54 4.28
N LEU A 58 -2.07 13.52 4.09
CA LEU A 58 -2.76 13.79 2.83
C LEU A 58 -2.01 14.82 1.96
N SER A 59 -0.73 15.08 2.26
CA SER A 59 0.13 15.91 1.44
C SER A 59 0.21 15.38 -0.01
N PRO A 60 0.17 16.26 -1.03
CA PRO A 60 0.21 15.83 -2.42
C PRO A 60 1.43 14.97 -2.76
N SER A 61 2.60 15.29 -2.19
CA SER A 61 3.83 14.53 -2.40
C SER A 61 3.70 13.07 -1.99
N ARG A 62 3.04 12.78 -0.86
CA ARG A 62 2.85 11.40 -0.37
C ARG A 62 1.84 10.63 -1.22
N LEU A 63 0.73 11.27 -1.57
CA LEU A 63 -0.32 10.62 -2.37
C LEU A 63 0.20 10.32 -3.79
N VAL A 64 0.93 11.25 -4.41
CA VAL A 64 1.54 11.07 -5.74
C VAL A 64 2.62 9.98 -5.73
N ALA A 65 3.39 9.83 -4.65
CA ALA A 65 4.42 8.80 -4.56
C ALA A 65 3.86 7.37 -4.75
N GLN A 66 2.64 7.08 -4.28
CA GLN A 66 2.00 5.79 -4.49
C GLN A 66 1.69 5.54 -5.98
N PHE A 67 1.25 6.58 -6.69
CA PHE A 67 1.00 6.49 -8.13
C PHE A 67 2.29 6.41 -8.94
N ASN A 68 3.38 7.05 -8.51
CA ASN A 68 4.67 6.95 -9.20
C ASN A 68 5.17 5.50 -9.28
N VAL A 69 5.02 4.72 -8.20
CA VAL A 69 5.36 3.29 -8.21
C VAL A 69 4.52 2.54 -9.24
N MET A 70 3.21 2.79 -9.28
CA MET A 70 2.30 2.14 -10.23
C MET A 70 2.57 2.57 -11.69
N LEU A 71 2.90 3.84 -11.92
CA LEU A 71 3.25 4.38 -13.23
C LEU A 71 4.62 3.89 -13.71
N SER A 72 5.60 3.69 -12.80
CA SER A 72 6.90 3.10 -13.15
C SER A 72 6.81 1.64 -13.63
N VAL A 73 5.68 0.96 -13.39
CA VAL A 73 5.43 -0.37 -13.98
C VAL A 73 5.20 -0.28 -15.50
N GLY A 74 4.76 0.87 -16.01
CA GLY A 74 4.60 1.11 -17.45
C GLY A 74 5.94 1.26 -18.19
N ASP A 75 6.94 1.82 -17.52
CA ASP A 75 8.33 1.96 -18.01
C ASP A 75 9.22 0.78 -17.54
N TYR A 76 8.62 -0.35 -17.16
CA TYR A 76 9.35 -1.55 -16.74
C TYR A 76 10.12 -2.15 -17.92
N ASP A 77 11.38 -1.75 -18.08
CA ASP A 77 12.26 -2.38 -19.05
C ASP A 77 12.77 -3.70 -18.50
N VAL A 78 12.25 -4.78 -19.07
CA VAL A 78 12.67 -6.15 -18.78
C VAL A 78 14.18 -6.30 -19.04
N HIS A 79 14.76 -5.57 -19.99
CA HIS A 79 16.19 -5.59 -20.29
C HIS A 79 17.03 -5.00 -19.16
N GLU A 80 16.69 -3.83 -18.62
CA GLU A 80 17.39 -3.26 -17.46
C GLU A 80 17.36 -4.20 -16.24
N HIS A 81 16.25 -4.91 -16.04
CA HIS A 81 16.15 -5.92 -14.99
C HIS A 81 17.05 -7.14 -15.22
N PHE A 82 17.14 -7.63 -16.46
CA PHE A 82 18.06 -8.72 -16.80
C PHE A 82 19.52 -8.28 -16.71
N GLU A 83 19.86 -7.03 -17.07
CA GLU A 83 21.19 -6.47 -16.91
C GLU A 83 21.58 -6.36 -15.42
N ALA A 84 20.70 -5.81 -14.59
CA ALA A 84 20.93 -5.74 -13.15
C ALA A 84 21.09 -7.14 -12.53
N ARG A 85 20.27 -8.11 -12.96
CA ARG A 85 20.41 -9.51 -12.55
C ARG A 85 21.71 -10.13 -13.00
N ALA A 86 22.18 -9.88 -14.22
CA ALA A 86 23.43 -10.46 -14.71
C ALA A 86 24.61 -10.10 -13.80
N VAL A 87 24.65 -8.87 -13.27
CA VAL A 87 25.69 -8.42 -12.33
C VAL A 87 25.62 -9.17 -10.99
N VAL A 88 24.41 -9.32 -10.43
CA VAL A 88 24.21 -9.94 -9.10
C VAL A 88 24.31 -11.46 -9.16
N ASP A 89 23.71 -12.08 -10.18
CA ASP A 89 23.63 -13.54 -10.32
C ASP A 89 25.03 -14.16 -10.55
N LEU A 90 25.92 -13.48 -11.29
CA LEU A 90 27.31 -13.93 -11.46
C LEU A 90 28.09 -13.96 -10.14
N GLU A 91 27.97 -12.91 -9.33
CA GLU A 91 28.62 -12.84 -8.02
C GLU A 91 28.00 -13.82 -7.03
N LEU A 92 26.68 -14.03 -7.08
CA LEU A 92 26.00 -15.07 -6.33
C LEU A 92 26.55 -16.46 -6.66
N VAL A 93 26.71 -16.79 -7.94
CA VAL A 93 27.28 -18.09 -8.36
C VAL A 93 28.70 -18.26 -7.80
N ARG A 94 29.55 -17.23 -7.87
CA ARG A 94 30.90 -17.25 -7.27
C ARG A 94 30.85 -17.49 -5.76
N LEU A 95 30.00 -16.75 -5.05
CA LEU A 95 29.87 -16.89 -3.60
C LEU A 95 29.31 -18.27 -3.21
N CYS A 96 28.38 -18.81 -4.01
CA CYS A 96 27.83 -20.15 -3.82
C CYS A 96 28.91 -21.21 -4.02
N THR A 97 29.76 -21.11 -5.03
CA THR A 97 30.85 -22.09 -5.23
C THR A 97 31.91 -22.02 -4.14
N GLU A 98 32.21 -20.83 -3.63
CA GLU A 98 33.18 -20.65 -2.53
C GLU A 98 32.67 -21.12 -1.17
N ARG A 99 31.35 -21.02 -0.94
CA ARG A 99 30.73 -21.26 0.37
C ARG A 99 29.85 -22.50 0.42
N ALA A 100 29.78 -23.26 -0.67
CA ALA A 100 29.03 -24.51 -0.70
C ALA A 100 29.54 -25.43 0.41
N SER A 101 28.71 -25.63 1.44
CA SER A 101 28.91 -26.73 2.36
C SER A 101 28.48 -28.02 1.66
N PRO A 102 29.10 -29.17 1.98
CA PRO A 102 28.46 -30.45 1.69
C PRO A 102 27.09 -30.43 2.37
N GLU A 103 26.04 -30.84 1.66
CA GLU A 103 24.82 -31.32 2.33
C GLU A 103 25.14 -32.53 3.20
#